data_AF-A0A379ZI80-F1
#
_entry.id   AF-A0A379ZI80-F1
#
_cell.length_a   1.000
_cell.length_b   1.000
_cell.length_c   1.000
_cell.angle_alpha   90.00
_cell.angle_beta   90.00
_cell.angle_gamma   90.00
#
_symmetry.space_group_name_H-M   'P 1'
#
loop_
_entity.id
_entity.type
_entity.pdbx_description
1 polymer ?
#
loop_
_entity_poly.entity_id
_entity_poly.type
_entity_poly.pdbx_seq_one_letter_code
_entity_poly.pdbx_strand_id
1 'polypeptide(L)' 'MVQDVHNIRARKTDGGIIVNFHCRVSPAVTIAAAHDAVDLIERRLRALYPAITRAIGHVEPIKPGV' A
#
# COMPACT_ATOMS: atom_id res chain seq x y z
N MET A 1 -5.43 -3.82 10.57
CA MET A 1 -5.25 -2.35 10.57
C MET A 1 -5.51 -1.79 9.18
N VAL A 2 -4.71 -2.15 8.19
CA VAL A 2 -5.01 -1.93 6.77
C VAL A 2 -6.14 -2.86 6.31
N GLN A 3 -7.06 -2.33 5.52
CA GLN A 3 -8.24 -3.00 4.96
C GLN A 3 -8.45 -2.56 3.51
N ASP A 4 -9.34 -3.24 2.78
CA ASP A 4 -9.78 -2.85 1.42
C ASP A 4 -8.62 -2.42 0.51
N VAL A 5 -7.74 -3.37 0.16
CA VAL A 5 -6.66 -3.10 -0.80
C VAL A 5 -7.23 -3.13 -2.21
N HIS A 6 -7.12 -2.02 -2.95
CA HIS A 6 -7.77 -1.86 -4.24
C HIS A 6 -6.95 -0.98 -5.20
N ASN A 7 -7.45 -0.81 -6.44
CA ASN A 7 -6.80 -0.05 -7.52
C ASN A 7 -5.33 -0.44 -7.72
N ILE A 8 -5.05 -1.74 -7.63
CA ILE A 8 -3.69 -2.28 -7.73
C ILE A 8 -3.25 -2.19 -9.19
N ARG A 9 -2.07 -1.61 -9.42
CA ARG A 9 -1.45 -1.49 -10.74
C ARG A 9 0.01 -1.89 -10.64
N ALA A 10 0.40 -2.89 -11.45
CA ALA A 10 1.78 -3.25 -11.64
C ALA A 10 2.22 -2.87 -13.05
N ARG A 11 3.36 -2.17 -13.17
CA ARG A 11 3.99 -1.90 -14.47
C ARG A 11 5.39 -2.49 -14.49
N LYS A 12 5.73 -3.12 -15.61
CA LYS A 12 7.11 -3.51 -15.90
C LYS A 12 7.87 -2.31 -16.46
N THR A 13 9.10 -2.14 -16.01
CA THR A 13 10.08 -1.17 -16.50
C THR A 13 11.40 -1.89 -16.73
N ASP A 14 12.35 -1.23 -17.39
CA ASP A 14 13.69 -1.77 -17.58
C ASP A 14 14.41 -1.99 -16.23
N GLY A 15 14.06 -1.21 -15.21
CA GLY A 15 14.58 -1.32 -13.84
C GLY A 15 13.74 -2.20 -12.91
N GLY A 16 12.85 -3.05 -13.43
CA GLY A 16 12.00 -3.95 -12.63
C GLY A 16 10.53 -3.53 -12.56
N ILE A 17 9.81 -4.06 -11.59
CA ILE A 17 8.35 -3.88 -11.45
C ILE A 17 8.07 -2.76 -10.46
N ILE A 18 7.21 -1.83 -10.86
CA ILE A 18 6.65 -0.81 -9.96
C ILE A 18 5.20 -1.19 -9.66
N VAL A 19 4.85 -1.28 -8.38
CA VAL A 19 3.50 -1.57 -7.91
C VAL A 19 2.93 -0.35 -7.21
N ASN A 20 1.71 0.04 -7.58
CA ASN A 20 0.91 1.05 -6.89
C ASN A 20 -0.36 0.36 -6.38
N PHE A 21 -0.79 0.70 -5.18
CA PHE A 21 -2.06 0.24 -4.64
C PHE A 21 -2.67 1.29 -3.72
N HIS A 22 -3.98 1.21 -3.55
CA HIS A 22 -4.68 1.96 -2.52
C HIS A 22 -5.07 1.01 -1.40
N CYS A 23 -5.20 1.52 -0.19
CA CYS A 23 -5.76 0.78 0.92
C CYS A 23 -6.52 1.71 1.87
N ARG A 24 -7.36 1.12 2.72
CA ARG A 24 -8.14 1.87 3.71
C ARG A 24 -7.69 1.58 5.13
N VAL A 25 -7.79 2.58 6.00
CA VAL A 25 -7.60 2.47 7.44
C VAL A 25 -8.73 3.16 8.21
N SER A 26 -8.92 2.81 9.47
CA SER A 26 -9.88 3.51 10.34
C SER A 26 -9.57 5.01 10.40
N PRO A 27 -10.54 5.92 10.35
CA PRO A 27 -10.28 7.35 10.55
C PRO A 27 -9.76 7.69 11.95
N ALA A 28 -9.85 6.76 12.91
CA ALA A 28 -9.36 6.93 14.27
C ALA A 28 -7.84 6.66 14.43
N VAL A 29 -7.15 6.07 13.44
CA VAL A 29 -5.69 5.92 13.53
C VAL A 29 -4.97 7.23 13.23
N THR A 30 -3.85 7.45 13.90
CA THR A 30 -2.96 8.57 13.61
C THR A 30 -2.33 8.43 12.23
N ILE A 31 -1.94 9.56 11.64
CA ILE A 31 -1.22 9.59 10.36
C ILE A 31 0.07 8.76 10.44
N ALA A 32 0.82 8.89 11.54
CA ALA A 32 2.04 8.12 11.76
C ALA A 32 1.79 6.61 11.77
N ALA A 33 0.78 6.14 12.52
CA ALA A 33 0.43 4.73 12.54
C ALA A 33 0.03 4.24 11.14
N ALA A 34 -0.79 5.02 10.41
CA ALA A 34 -1.18 4.70 9.05
C ALA A 34 0.03 4.53 8.11
N HIS A 35 1.02 5.41 8.20
CA HIS A 35 2.29 5.29 7.49
C HIS A 35 3.03 4.01 7.86
N ASP A 36 3.20 3.72 9.16
CA ASP A 36 3.94 2.52 9.60
C ASP A 36 3.36 1.22 9.04
N ALA A 37 2.02 1.12 8.93
CA ALA A 37 1.40 -0.08 8.40
C ALA A 37 1.48 -0.19 6.87
N VAL A 38 1.35 0.92 6.13
CA VAL A 38 1.53 0.85 4.67
C VAL A 38 2.98 0.56 4.30
N ASP A 39 3.93 1.17 5.02
CA ASP A 39 5.35 0.91 4.90
C ASP A 39 5.69 -0.57 5.14
N LEU A 40 5.04 -1.21 6.11
CA LEU A 40 5.22 -2.64 6.37
C LEU A 40 4.79 -3.49 5.17
N ILE A 41 3.69 -3.14 4.51
CA ILE A 41 3.21 -3.84 3.31
C ILE A 41 4.20 -3.64 2.16
N GLU A 42 4.65 -2.40 1.92
CA GLU A 42 5.61 -2.09 0.86
C GLU A 42 6.93 -2.83 1.03
N ARG A 43 7.46 -2.87 2.27
CA ARG A 43 8.68 -3.63 2.60
C ARG A 43 8.49 -5.13 2.37
N ARG A 44 7.35 -5.70 2.81
CA ARG A 44 7.06 -7.13 2.63
C ARG A 44 6.87 -7.50 1.17
N LEU A 45 6.22 -6.65 0.37
CA LEU A 45 6.08 -6.87 -1.08
C LEU A 45 7.45 -6.97 -1.76
N ARG A 46 8.37 -6.04 -1.45
CA ARG A 46 9.72 -6.06 -2.02
C ARG A 46 10.55 -7.25 -1.52
N ALA A 47 10.36 -7.69 -0.28
CA ALA A 47 11.05 -8.86 0.27
C ALA A 47 10.56 -10.17 -0.36
N LEU A 48 9.25 -10.31 -0.57
CA LEU A 48 8.64 -11.51 -1.16
C LEU A 48 8.87 -11.60 -2.67
N TYR A 49 8.94 -10.45 -3.35
CA TYR A 49 9.09 -10.38 -4.80
C TYR A 49 10.25 -9.44 -5.15
N PRO A 50 11.49 -9.95 -5.24
CA PRO A 50 12.66 -9.14 -5.54
C PRO A 50 12.60 -8.39 -6.89
N ALA A 51 11.75 -8.82 -7.82
CA ALA A 51 11.48 -8.12 -9.07
C ALA A 51 10.70 -6.81 -8.87
N ILE A 52 10.00 -6.62 -7.74
CA ILE A 52 9.36 -5.37 -7.36
C ILE A 52 10.45 -4.43 -6.84
N THR A 53 10.85 -3.47 -7.65
CA THR A 53 11.87 -2.49 -7.28
C THR A 53 11.27 -1.28 -6.56
N ARG A 54 9.96 -1.05 -6.71
CA ARG A 54 9.23 -0.03 -5.97
C ARG A 54 7.78 -0.44 -5.72
N ALA A 55 7.34 -0.32 -4.46
CA ALA A 55 5.94 -0.44 -4.06
C ALA A 55 5.51 0.90 -3.46
N ILE A 56 4.31 1.39 -3.80
CA ILE A 56 3.75 2.66 -3.32
C ILE A 56 2.30 2.40 -2.92
N GLY A 57 2.00 2.61 -1.64
CA GLY A 57 0.65 2.53 -1.10
C GLY A 57 0.06 3.92 -0.83
N HIS A 58 -1.13 4.18 -1.35
CA HIS A 58 -1.93 5.34 -0.96
C HIS A 58 -2.95 4.93 0.09
N VAL A 59 -2.93 5.62 1.23
CA VAL A 59 -3.85 5.36 2.34
C VAL A 59 -5.05 6.29 2.26
N GLU A 60 -6.24 5.71 2.31
CA GLU A 60 -7.52 6.42 2.40
C GLU A 60 -8.22 6.08 3.73
N PRO A 61 -9.07 6.96 4.26
CA PRO A 61 -9.96 6.58 5.35
C PRO A 61 -11.02 5.58 4.86
N ILE A 62 -11.42 4.67 5.75
CA ILE A 62 -12.64 3.88 5.56
C ILE A 62 -13.81 4.87 5.47
N LYS A 63 -14.62 4.75 4.41
CA LYS A 63 -15.83 5.55 4.28
C LYS A 63 -16.77 5.16 5.43
N PRO A 64 -17.29 6.14 6.20
CA PRO A 64 -18.41 5.85 7.10
C PRO A 64 -19.52 5.21 6.27
N GLY A 65 -20.09 4.11 6.78
CA GLY A 65 -21.27 3.52 6.15
C GLY A 65 -22.36 4.58 6.07
N VAL A 66 -22.81 4.88 4.85
CA VAL A 66 -24.04 5.64 4.62
C VAL A 66 -25.22 4.69 4.76
#